data_AF-A0A7X7U3V7-F1
#
_entry.id   AF-A0A7X7U3V7-F1
#
_cell.length_a   1.000
_cell.length_b   1.000
_cell.length_c   1.000
_cell.angle_alpha   90.00
_cell.angle_beta   90.00
_cell.angle_gamma   90.00
#
_symmetry.space_group_name_H-M   'P 1'
#
loop_
_entity.id
_entity.type
_entity.pdbx_description
1 polymer ?
#
loop_
_entity_poly.entity_id
_entity_poly.type
_entity_poly.pdbx_seq_one_letter_code
_entity_poly.pdbx_strand_id
1 'polypeptide(L)'
;MPNRMLDDATPEALAVQFRILRRMHPAGRAEMMFDLCDSLRQLVAPGVRHRRPPWDDRAVEREVMRLTIGDDLFREACGQARGKDRLI
;
A
#
# COMPACT_ATOMS: atom_id res chain seq x y z
N MET A 1 -25.85 10.46 -2.35
CA MET A 1 -24.68 11.11 -1.71
C MET A 1 -23.89 11.83 -2.79
N PRO A 2 -23.66 13.15 -2.71
CA PRO A 2 -22.81 13.83 -3.67
C PRO A 2 -21.36 13.32 -3.55
N ASN A 3 -20.67 13.19 -4.67
CA ASN A 3 -19.32 12.63 -4.76
C ASN A 3 -18.28 13.67 -4.31
N ARG A 4 -18.09 13.81 -2.99
CA ARG A 4 -17.22 14.83 -2.36
C ARG A 4 -15.78 14.86 -2.90
N MET A 5 -15.30 13.77 -3.49
CA MET A 5 -13.94 13.68 -4.02
C MET A 5 -13.70 14.57 -5.25
N LEU A 6 -14.75 14.97 -5.97
CA LEU A 6 -14.64 15.86 -7.14
C LEU A 6 -14.73 17.35 -6.76
N ASP A 7 -15.11 17.67 -5.51
CA ASP A 7 -15.35 19.04 -5.06
C ASP A 7 -14.08 19.73 -4.52
N ASP A 8 -13.03 18.95 -4.17
CA ASP A 8 -11.73 19.46 -3.68
C ASP A 8 -10.81 19.95 -4.84
N ALA A 9 -11.24 19.80 -6.08
CA ALA A 9 -10.54 20.29 -7.27
C ALA A 9 -11.47 21.14 -8.13
N THR A 10 -10.97 22.23 -8.70
CA THR A 10 -11.76 22.98 -9.68
C THR A 10 -11.95 22.16 -10.96
N PRO A 11 -13.04 22.37 -11.72
CA PRO A 11 -13.27 21.67 -12.98
C PRO A 11 -12.10 21.80 -13.97
N GLU A 12 -11.42 22.95 -13.98
CA GLU A 12 -10.26 23.20 -14.83
C GLU A 12 -9.06 22.34 -14.41
N ALA A 13 -8.79 22.25 -13.11
CA ALA A 13 -7.71 21.43 -12.57
C ALA A 13 -7.94 19.94 -12.89
N LEU A 14 -9.17 19.46 -12.71
CA LEU A 14 -9.55 18.09 -13.05
C LEU A 14 -9.40 17.80 -14.56
N ALA A 15 -9.79 18.75 -15.42
CA ALA A 15 -9.64 18.62 -16.86
C ALA A 15 -8.16 18.53 -17.29
N VAL A 16 -7.27 19.29 -16.64
CA VAL A 16 -5.82 19.22 -16.85
C VAL A 16 -5.27 17.87 -16.41
N GLN A 17 -5.64 17.40 -15.21
CA GLN A 17 -5.21 16.11 -14.69
C GLN A 17 -5.60 14.97 -15.64
N PHE A 18 -6.85 14.93 -16.11
CA PHE A 18 -7.28 13.89 -17.06
C PHE A 18 -6.52 13.97 -18.39
N ARG A 19 -6.23 15.17 -18.90
CA ARG A 19 -5.45 15.34 -20.13
C ARG A 19 -4.04 14.77 -19.98
N ILE A 20 -3.40 15.01 -18.85
CA ILE A 20 -2.07 14.48 -18.52
C ILE A 20 -2.13 12.95 -18.42
N LEU A 21 -3.04 12.41 -17.59
CA LEU A 21 -3.15 10.96 -17.37
C LEU A 21 -3.48 10.18 -18.64
N ARG A 22 -4.30 10.75 -19.55
CA ARG A 22 -4.63 10.13 -20.84
C ARG A 22 -3.47 10.11 -21.83
N ARG A 23 -2.54 11.06 -21.74
CA ARG A 23 -1.35 11.13 -22.60
C ARG A 23 -0.16 10.33 -22.07
N MET A 24 -0.22 9.91 -20.81
CA MET A 24 0.84 9.13 -20.17
C MET A 24 0.97 7.74 -20.80
N HIS A 25 2.20 7.36 -21.19
CA HIS A 25 2.52 6.03 -21.67
C HIS A 25 2.31 4.98 -20.56
N PRO A 26 1.94 3.72 -20.87
CA PRO A 26 1.74 2.67 -19.86
C PRO A 26 2.88 2.52 -18.85
N ALA A 27 4.14 2.64 -19.29
CA ALA A 27 5.31 2.58 -18.41
C ALA A 27 5.29 3.68 -17.33
N GLY A 28 5.08 4.95 -17.70
CA GLY A 28 5.00 6.04 -16.73
C GLY A 28 3.78 5.93 -15.81
N ARG A 29 2.69 5.32 -16.30
CA ARG A 29 1.54 5.03 -15.45
C ARG A 29 1.84 3.93 -14.42
N ALA A 30 2.63 2.92 -14.81
CA ALA A 30 3.06 1.86 -13.90
C ALA A 30 4.02 2.40 -12.83
N GLU A 31 4.98 3.25 -13.22
CA GLU A 31 5.89 3.94 -12.30
C GLU A 31 5.10 4.75 -11.25
N MET A 32 4.17 5.60 -11.69
CA MET A 32 3.29 6.35 -10.79
C MET A 32 2.49 5.43 -9.84
N MET A 33 2.04 4.27 -10.31
CA MET A 33 1.32 3.31 -9.48
C MET A 33 2.25 2.71 -8.41
N PHE A 34 3.48 2.35 -8.75
CA PHE A 34 4.44 1.82 -7.77
C PHE A 34 4.79 2.86 -6.71
N ASP A 35 5.03 4.11 -7.11
CA ASP A 35 5.29 5.22 -6.19
C ASP A 35 4.12 5.46 -5.23
N LEU A 36 2.88 5.38 -5.74
CA LEU A 36 1.68 5.47 -4.92
C LEU A 36 1.61 4.32 -3.92
N CYS A 37 1.87 3.09 -4.36
CA CYS A 37 1.87 1.92 -3.47
C CYS A 37 2.93 2.04 -2.37
N ASP A 38 4.13 2.53 -2.68
CA ASP A 38 5.19 2.72 -1.69
C ASP A 38 4.85 3.82 -0.69
N SER A 39 4.31 4.94 -1.18
CA SER A 39 3.81 6.04 -0.34
C SER A 39 2.72 5.55 0.62
N LEU A 40 1.80 4.71 0.14
CA LEU A 40 0.74 4.15 0.97
C LEU A 40 1.30 3.27 2.10
N ARG A 41 2.28 2.40 1.81
CA ARG A 41 2.92 1.56 2.84
C ARG A 41 3.64 2.40 3.89
N GLN A 42 4.30 3.47 3.48
CA GLN A 42 4.94 4.43 4.39
C GLN A 42 3.92 5.15 5.28
N LEU A 43 2.75 5.50 4.76
CA LEU A 43 1.67 6.12 5.55
C LEU A 43 1.01 5.14 6.54
N VAL A 44 0.91 3.85 6.18
CA VAL A 44 0.32 2.83 7.06
C VAL A 44 1.23 2.50 8.24
N ALA A 45 2.56 2.51 8.06
CA ALA A 45 3.51 2.10 9.08
C ALA A 45 3.41 2.88 10.42
N PRO A 46 3.31 4.23 10.45
CA PRO A 46 3.02 4.98 11.66
C PRO A 46 1.71 4.56 12.35
N GLY A 47 0.66 4.27 11.58
CA GLY A 47 -0.61 3.78 12.12
C GLY A 47 -0.48 2.42 12.79
N VAL A 48 0.34 1.51 12.24
CA VAL A 48 0.66 0.22 12.85
C VAL A 48 1.44 0.44 14.15
N ARG A 49 2.50 1.26 14.14
CA ARG A 49 3.29 1.60 15.34
C ARG A 49 2.43 2.17 16.45
N HIS A 50 1.52 3.08 16.12
CA HIS A 50 0.62 3.70 17.08
C HIS A 50 -0.29 2.67 17.80
N ARG A 51 -0.80 1.67 17.07
CA ARG A 51 -1.64 0.61 17.65
C ARG A 51 -0.85 -0.46 18.40
N ARG A 52 0.44 -0.61 18.11
CA ARG A 52 1.34 -1.62 18.70
C ARG A 52 2.69 -0.99 19.11
N PRO A 53 2.72 -0.13 20.15
CA PRO A 53 3.94 0.60 20.52
C PRO A 53 5.21 -0.23 20.79
N PRO A 54 5.13 -1.46 21.34
CA PRO A 54 6.33 -2.27 21.60
C PRO A 54 6.95 -2.97 20.37
N TRP A 55 6.35 -2.83 19.19
CA TRP A 55 6.85 -3.51 18.00
C TRP A 55 8.08 -2.83 17.42
N ASP A 56 9.06 -3.65 17.03
CA ASP A 56 10.22 -3.20 16.27
C ASP A 56 9.86 -2.95 14.79
N ASP A 57 10.80 -2.38 14.04
CA ASP A 57 10.57 -2.04 12.63
C ASP A 57 10.26 -3.27 11.78
N ARG A 58 10.87 -4.42 12.07
CA ARG A 58 10.59 -5.68 11.35
C ARG A 58 9.16 -6.17 11.58
N ALA A 59 8.66 -6.10 12.81
CA ALA A 59 7.29 -6.46 13.13
C ALA A 59 6.29 -5.50 12.45
N VAL A 60 6.61 -4.21 12.39
CA VAL A 60 5.82 -3.20 11.68
C VAL A 60 5.79 -3.48 10.18
N GLU A 61 6.95 -3.68 9.54
CA GLU A 61 7.06 -4.01 8.12
C GLU A 61 6.26 -5.27 7.76
N ARG A 62 6.39 -6.32 8.58
CA ARG A 62 5.65 -7.57 8.38
C ARG A 62 4.13 -7.35 8.42
N GLU A 63 3.66 -6.53 9.36
CA GLU A 63 2.24 -6.22 9.47
C GLU A 63 1.75 -5.32 8.33
N VAL A 64 2.54 -4.33 7.92
CA VAL A 64 2.22 -3.50 6.73
C VAL A 64 2.09 -4.40 5.50
N MET A 65 2.98 -5.38 5.34
CA MET A 65 2.90 -6.35 4.25
C MET A 65 1.64 -7.19 4.34
N ARG A 66 1.32 -7.76 5.51
CA ARG A 66 0.08 -8.53 5.76
C ARG A 66 -1.18 -7.71 5.41
N LEU A 67 -1.23 -6.45 5.81
CA LEU A 67 -2.34 -5.55 5.50
C LEU A 67 -2.44 -5.21 4.01
N THR A 68 -1.31 -5.19 3.30
CA THR A 68 -1.25 -4.86 1.86
C THR A 68 -1.76 -6.00 0.99
N ILE A 69 -1.32 -7.23 1.25
CA ILE A 69 -1.63 -8.39 0.40
C ILE A 69 -2.77 -9.27 0.94
N GLY A 70 -3.23 -9.02 2.17
CA GLY A 70 -4.25 -9.81 2.83
C GLY A 70 -3.71 -11.08 3.49
N ASP A 71 -4.50 -11.65 4.40
CA ASP A 71 -4.07 -12.78 5.24
C ASP A 71 -3.79 -14.07 4.47
N ASP A 72 -4.55 -14.33 3.41
CA ASP A 72 -4.41 -15.57 2.62
C ASP A 72 -3.07 -15.57 1.87
N LEU A 73 -2.82 -14.51 1.11
CA LEU A 73 -1.59 -14.37 0.33
C LEU A 73 -0.37 -14.15 1.24
N PHE A 74 -0.53 -13.46 2.37
CA PHE A 74 0.54 -13.33 3.36
C PHE A 74 0.93 -14.69 3.96
N ARG A 75 -0.04 -15.56 4.26
CA ARG A 75 0.25 -16.93 4.73
C ARG A 75 0.90 -17.77 3.65
N GLU A 76 0.51 -17.64 2.38
CA GLU A 76 1.14 -18.38 1.29
C GLU A 76 2.58 -17.92 1.04
N ALA A 77 2.80 -16.60 0.95
CA ALA A 77 4.10 -16.02 0.61
C ALA A 77 5.09 -16.02 1.77
N CYS A 78 4.62 -15.90 3.02
CA CYS A 78 5.47 -15.76 4.21
C CYS A 78 5.33 -16.93 5.21
N GLY A 79 4.36 -17.83 5.02
CA GLY A 79 4.01 -18.88 5.98
C GLY A 79 4.86 -20.14 5.94
N GLN A 80 6.06 -20.12 5.34
CA GLN A 80 7.02 -21.22 5.43
C GLN A 80 8.37 -20.81 6.04
N ALA A 81 8.35 -20.36 7.30
CA ALA A 81 9.56 -20.25 8.12
C ALA A 81 9.46 -20.92 9.49
N ARG A 82 8.56 -21.91 9.69
CA ARG A 82 8.56 -22.80 10.87
C ARG A 82 8.02 -24.18 10.53
N GLY A 83 8.92 -25.16 10.36
CA GLY A 83 8.49 -26.54 10.14
C GLY A 83 9.58 -27.58 9.82
N LYS A 84 10.84 -27.40 10.25
CA LYS A 84 11.84 -28.48 10.31
C LYS A 84 12.83 -28.14 11.42
N ASP A 85 12.50 -28.58 12.64
CA ASP A 85 13.42 -28.91 13.74
C ASP A 85 12.63 -29.19 15.02
N ARG A 86 11.75 -30.20 14.91
CA ARG A 86 11.23 -30.91 16.08
C ARG A 86 10.97 -32.35 15.69
N LEU A 87 12.06 -33.09 15.52
CA LEU A 87 12.07 -34.54 15.62
C LEU A 87 13.34 -34.94 16.37
N ILE A 88 13.09 -35.46 17.58
CA ILE A 88 13.91 -36.32 18.43
C ILE A 88 15.14 -35.66 19.06
#